data_AF-A0A941S0E2-F1
#
_entry.id   AF-A0A941S0E2-F1
#
_cell.length_a   1.000
_cell.length_b   1.000
_cell.length_c   1.000
_cell.angle_alpha   90.00
_cell.angle_beta   90.00
_cell.angle_gamma   90.00
#
_symmetry.space_group_name_H-M   'P 1'
#
loop_
_entity.id
_entity.type
_entity.pdbx_description
1 polymer ?
#
loop_
_entity_poly.entity_id
_entity_poly.type
_entity_poly.pdbx_seq_one_letter_code
_entity_poly.pdbx_strand_id
1 'polypeptide(L)' 'MGSVERTRELRRRRSRKVKLKKLRTRYEAAGNEADKATVLAQARRVSPLVAFDTESGQ' A
#
# COMPACT_ATOMS: atom_id res chain seq x y z
N MET A 1 22.28 -21.90 -3.94
CA MET A 1 22.03 -20.62 -3.23
C MET A 1 20.91 -19.73 -3.85
N GLY A 2 20.36 -20.01 -5.04
CA GLY A 2 19.36 -19.10 -5.68
C GLY A 2 17.90 -19.14 -5.16
N SER A 3 17.52 -20.20 -4.41
CA SER A 3 16.15 -20.33 -3.88
C SER A 3 15.86 -19.39 -2.70
N VAL A 4 16.87 -19.09 -1.88
CA VAL A 4 16.72 -18.30 -0.65
C VAL A 4 16.51 -16.81 -0.96
N GLU A 5 17.23 -16.26 -1.93
CA GLU A 5 17.08 -14.86 -2.36
C GLU A 5 15.72 -14.60 -3.00
N ARG A 6 15.29 -15.48 -3.91
CA ARG A 6 13.94 -15.44 -4.50
C ARG A 6 12.87 -15.52 -3.42
N THR A 7 13.03 -16.40 -2.43
CA THR A 7 12.09 -16.54 -1.31
C THR A 7 12.05 -15.29 -0.43
N ARG A 8 13.20 -14.68 -0.17
CA ARG A 8 13.31 -13.43 0.60
C ARG A 8 12.66 -12.27 -0.15
N GLU A 9 12.85 -12.19 -1.46
CA GLU A 9 12.19 -11.20 -2.31
C GLU A 9 10.66 -11.40 -2.32
N LEU A 10 10.19 -12.64 -2.51
CA LEU A 10 8.77 -12.98 -2.45
C LEU A 10 8.17 -12.58 -1.09
N ARG A 11 8.86 -12.85 0.01
CA ARG A 11 8.44 -12.42 1.35
C ARG A 11 8.34 -10.89 1.43
N ARG A 12 9.34 -10.14 0.96
CA ARG A 12 9.31 -8.67 0.91
C ARG A 12 8.14 -8.13 0.06
N ARG A 13 7.87 -8.75 -1.10
CA ARG A 13 6.73 -8.40 -1.97
C ARG A 13 5.40 -8.66 -1.26
N ARG A 14 5.24 -9.81 -0.61
CA ARG A 14 4.04 -10.16 0.17
C ARG A 14 3.82 -9.19 1.33
N SER A 15 4.85 -8.90 2.12
CA SER A 15 4.75 -7.94 3.23
C SER A 15 4.37 -6.53 2.75
N ARG A 16 4.93 -6.07 1.61
CA ARG A 16 4.52 -4.80 0.98
C ARG A 16 3.03 -4.81 0.61
N LYS A 17 2.54 -5.85 -0.07
CA LYS A 17 1.12 -5.99 -0.44
C LYS A 17 0.20 -5.94 0.78
N VAL A 18 0.56 -6.64 1.87
CA VAL A 18 -0.24 -6.63 3.11
C VAL A 18 -0.30 -5.23 3.74
N LYS A 19 0.83 -4.51 3.80
CA LYS A 19 0.87 -3.13 4.31
C LYS A 19 0.02 -2.19 3.47
N LEU A 20 0.13 -2.28 2.14
CA LEU A 20 -0.67 -1.47 1.22
C LEU A 20 -2.17 -1.77 1.34
N LYS A 21 -2.57 -3.04 1.49
CA LYS A 21 -3.97 -3.41 1.72
C LYS A 21 -4.51 -2.77 3.01
N LYS A 22 -3.75 -2.80 4.11
CA LYS A 22 -4.15 -2.15 5.37
C LYS A 22 -4.28 -0.63 5.25
N LEU A 23 -3.38 0.01 4.49
CA LEU A 23 -3.45 1.45 4.24
C LEU A 23 -4.62 1.79 3.33
N ARG A 24 -4.92 0.96 2.33
CA ARG A 24 -6.12 1.12 1.48
C ARG A 24 -7.41 1.06 2.29
N THR A 25 -7.56 0.07 3.17
CA THR A 25 -8.76 -0.02 4.03
C THR A 25 -8.89 1.18 4.97
N ARG A 26 -7.76 1.73 5.44
CA ARG A 26 -7.76 2.97 6.26
C ARG A 26 -8.11 4.20 5.44
N TYR A 27 -7.67 4.25 4.18
CA TYR A 27 -8.00 5.33 3.25
C TYR A 27 -9.49 5.34 2.90
N GLU A 28 -10.07 4.16 2.64
CA GLU A 28 -11.50 3.99 2.37
C GLU A 28 -12.36 4.29 3.60
N ALA A 29 -11.88 3.96 4.81
CA ALA A 29 -12.57 4.27 6.06
C ALA A 29 -12.38 5.71 6.54
N ALA A 30 -11.44 6.47 5.98
CA ALA A 30 -11.19 7.86 6.37
C ALA A 30 -12.31 8.76 5.82
N GLY A 31 -13.05 9.42 6.70
CA GLY A 31 -14.11 10.36 6.32
C GLY A 31 -13.58 11.73 5.88
N ASN A 32 -12.39 12.14 6.37
CA ASN A 32 -11.83 13.46 6.16
C ASN A 32 -10.70 13.46 5.13
N GLU A 33 -10.59 14.55 4.38
CA GLU A 33 -9.58 14.72 3.33
C GLU A 33 -8.15 14.79 3.89
N ALA A 34 -7.97 15.39 5.08
CA ALA A 34 -6.68 15.43 5.78
C ALA A 34 -6.18 14.03 6.19
N ASP A 35 -7.08 13.15 6.62
CA ASP A 35 -6.76 11.77 6.98
C ASP A 35 -6.42 10.93 5.73
N LYS A 36 -7.18 11.13 4.65
CA LYS A 36 -6.89 10.55 3.34
C LYS A 36 -5.49 10.93 2.85
N ALA A 37 -5.13 12.22 2.93
CA ALA A 37 -3.81 12.70 2.55
C ALA A 37 -2.69 12.08 3.41
N THR A 38 -2.92 11.94 4.72
CA THR A 38 -1.98 11.32 5.65
C THR A 38 -1.76 9.84 5.34
N VAL A 39 -2.84 9.09 5.08
CA VAL A 39 -2.77 7.67 4.73
C VAL A 39 -2.10 7.47 3.36
N LEU A 40 -2.37 8.34 2.39
CA LEU A 40 -1.71 8.34 1.09
C LEU A 40 -0.21 8.59 1.22
N ALA A 41 0.20 9.57 2.03
CA ALA A 41 1.62 9.85 2.30
C ALA A 41 2.32 8.65 2.95
N GLN A 42 1.67 7.97 3.88
CA GLN A 42 2.18 6.73 4.48
C GLN A 42 2.34 5.62 3.45
N ALA A 43 1.42 5.50 2.49
CA ALA A 43 1.48 4.50 1.44
C ALA A 43 2.59 4.78 0.42
N ARG A 44 2.80 6.05 0.04
CA ARG A 44 3.89 6.48 -0.85
C ARG A 44 5.27 6.17 -0.28
N ARG A 45 5.44 6.18 1.05
CA ARG A 45 6.69 5.72 1.72
C ARG A 45 6.94 4.23 1.55
N VAL A 46 5.90 3.41 1.42
CA VAL A 46 6.01 1.95 1.21
C VAL A 46 6.24 1.62 -0.27
N SER A 47 5.59 2.36 -1.15
CA SER A 47 5.72 2.24 -2.60
C SER A 47 5.49 3.60 -3.24
N PRO A 48 6.50 4.22 -3.87
CA PRO A 48 6.37 5.56 -4.46
C PRO A 48 5.26 5.68 -5.51
N LEU A 49 4.98 4.58 -6.20
CA LEU A 49 4.00 4.51 -7.30
C LEU A 49 2.60 4.11 -6.83
N VAL A 50 2.34 4.04 -5.52
CA VAL A 50 0.99 3.74 -5.04
C VAL A 50 0.08 4.95 -5.21
N ALA A 51 -0.94 4.74 -6.04
CA ALA A 51 -2.16 5.52 -6.05
C ALA A 51 -3.25 4.68 -5.36
N PHE A 52 -3.94 5.25 -4.39
CA PHE A 52 -5.25 4.75 -3.99
C PHE A 52 -6.22 5.51 -4.87
N ASP A 53 -6.63 4.90 -6.00
CA ASP A 53 -7.54 5.54 -6.94
C ASP A 53 -8.74 6.11 -6.20
N THR A 54 -8.94 7.41 -6.36
CA THR A 54 -10.23 8.07 -6.16
C THR A 54 -11.07 7.84 -7.41
N GLU A 55 -11.32 6.58 -7.78
CA GLU A 55 -12.21 6.23 -8.87
C GLU A 55 -13.10 5.05 -8.45
N SER A 56 -14.04 5.33 -7.56
CA SER A 56 -15.36 4.71 -7.67
C SER A 56 -16.06 5.38 -8.85
N GLY A 57 -15.89 4.86 -10.06
CA GLY A 57 -16.66 5.33 -11.22
C GLY A 57 -16.03 5.12 -12.58
N GLN A 58 -15.85 3.86 -13.00
CA GLN A 58 -16.48 3.25 -14.20
C GLN A 58 -16.10 1.76 -14.32
#